data_AF-A0A9P5UD34-F1
#
_entry.id   AF-A0A9P5UD34-F1
#
_cell.length_a   1.000
_cell.length_b   1.000
_cell.length_c   1.000
_cell.angle_alpha   90.00
_cell.angle_beta   90.00
_cell.angle_gamma   90.00
#
_symmetry.space_group_name_H-M   'P 1'
#
loop_
_entity.id
_entity.type
_entity.pdbx_description
1 polymer ?
#
loop_
_entity_poly.entity_id
_entity_poly.type
_entity_poly.pdbx_seq_one_letter_code
_entity_poly.pdbx_strand_id
1 'polypeptide(L)' 'IMRNDARRRFAFSLTIEDTTVRLWYHDRDTIVCSEPFDVHTVRMELVHVFLALGSASNADLGFDTTMRLVCMDSE' A
#
# COMPACT_ATOMS: atom_id res chain seq x y z
N ILE A 1 -12.85 -9.33 -3.95
CA ILE A 1 -12.73 -7.90 -3.59
C ILE A 1 -11.54 -7.23 -4.31
N MET A 2 -10.29 -7.75 -4.22
CA MET A 2 -9.12 -7.07 -4.85
C MET A 2 -9.09 -7.09 -6.39
N ARG A 3 -9.50 -8.19 -7.03
CA ARG A 3 -9.38 -8.38 -8.49
C ARG A 3 -10.43 -7.63 -9.33
N ASN A 4 -11.61 -7.37 -8.77
CA ASN A 4 -12.78 -6.90 -9.53
C ASN A 4 -13.09 -5.42 -9.30
N ASP A 5 -12.43 -4.75 -8.34
CA ASP A 5 -12.64 -3.32 -8.12
C ASP A 5 -11.75 -2.51 -9.07
N ALA A 6 -12.36 -1.97 -10.12
CA ALA A 6 -11.69 -1.11 -11.10
C ALA A 6 -11.12 0.19 -10.51
N ARG A 7 -11.41 0.51 -9.24
CA ARG A 7 -10.87 1.68 -8.52
C ARG A 7 -9.60 1.34 -7.76
N ARG A 8 -9.24 0.07 -7.61
CA ARG A 8 -8.01 -0.34 -6.92
C ARG A 8 -6.80 -0.08 -7.83
N ARG A 9 -5.83 0.69 -7.32
CA ARG A 9 -4.62 1.08 -8.04
C ARG A 9 -3.40 0.35 -7.50
N PHE A 10 -3.25 0.28 -6.18
CA PHE A 10 -2.22 -0.52 -5.51
C PHE A 10 -2.52 -0.61 -4.00
N ALA A 11 -1.80 -1.46 -3.28
CA ALA A 11 -1.85 -1.59 -1.84
C ALA A 11 -0.46 -1.89 -1.29
N PHE A 12 -0.13 -1.25 -0.17
CA PHE A 12 1.04 -1.58 0.63
C PHE A 12 0.62 -2.55 1.73
N SER A 13 1.44 -3.56 1.99
CA SER A 13 1.24 -4.45 3.13
C SER A 13 2.57 -4.82 3.76
N LEU A 14 2.52 -5.35 4.97
CA LEU A 14 3.70 -5.73 5.72
C LEU A 14 3.44 -7.08 6.39
N THR A 15 4.43 -7.96 6.33
CA THR A 15 4.39 -9.27 7.01
C THR A 15 5.49 -9.30 8.05
N ILE A 16 5.17 -9.79 9.24
CA ILE A 16 6.12 -10.02 10.33
C ILE A 16 6.04 -11.50 10.70
N GLU A 17 7.17 -12.18 10.62
CA GLU A 17 7.34 -13.56 11.05
C GLU A 17 8.54 -13.62 12.01
N ASP A 18 8.27 -13.89 13.27
CA ASP A 18 9.24 -13.74 14.36
C ASP A 18 9.86 -12.33 14.36
N THR A 19 11.16 -12.20 14.08
CA THR A 19 11.85 -10.90 13.95
C THR A 19 11.98 -10.42 12.50
N THR A 20 11.61 -11.25 11.52
CA THR A 20 11.77 -10.94 10.10
C THR A 20 10.56 -10.19 9.58
N VAL A 21 10.83 -9.07 8.92
CA VAL A 21 9.81 -8.22 8.32
C VAL A 21 10.05 -8.11 6.82
N ARG A 22 8.95 -8.07 6.06
CA ARG A 22 8.96 -7.76 4.63
C ARG A 22 7.88 -6.75 4.31
N LEU A 23 8.24 -5.73 3.54
CA LEU A 23 7.30 -4.78 2.96
C LEU A 23 6.88 -5.26 1.58
N TRP A 24 5.60 -5.10 1.28
CA TRP A 24 5.00 -5.53 0.04
C TRP A 24 4.29 -4.36 -0.63
N TYR A 25 4.39 -4.33 -1.95
CA TYR A 25 3.60 -3.49 -2.83
C TYR A 25 2.86 -4.39 -3.80
N HIS A 26 1.56 -4.18 -3.93
CA HIS A 26 0.70 -4.93 -4.83
C HIS A 26 -0.04 -3.95 -5.73
N ASP A 27 0.11 -4.05 -7.04
CA ASP A 27 -0.78 -3.38 -8.00
C ASP A 27 -1.61 -4.41 -8.79
N ARG A 28 -2.17 -4.03 -9.95
CA ARG A 28 -2.98 -4.95 -10.75
C ARG A 28 -2.17 -6.03 -11.46
N ASP A 29 -0.92 -5.75 -11.76
CA ASP A 29 -0.07 -6.57 -12.62
C ASP A 29 1.08 -7.19 -11.83
N THR A 30 1.62 -6.43 -10.86
CA THR A 30 2.86 -6.75 -10.18
C THR A 30 2.67 -6.81 -8.66
N ILE A 31 3.36 -7.78 -8.06
CA ILE A 31 3.60 -7.84 -6.63
C ILE A 31 5.11 -7.75 -6.41
N VAL A 32 5.53 -6.75 -5.63
CA VAL A 32 6.93 -6.55 -5.25
C VAL A 32 7.05 -6.77 -3.76
N CYS A 33 8.12 -7.46 -3.36
CA CYS A 33 8.46 -7.73 -1.96
C CYS A 33 9.87 -7.20 -1.71
N SER A 34 10.09 -6.58 -0.55
CA SER A 34 11.43 -6.18 -0.12
C SER A 34 12.29 -7.41 0.21
N GLU A 35 13.61 -7.19 0.23
CA GLU A 35 14.50 -8.07 1.00
C GLU A 35 14.04 -8.11 2.47
N PRO A 36 14.27 -9.24 3.17
CA PRO A 36 13.89 -9.37 4.56
C PRO A 36 14.77 -8.48 5.43
N PHE A 37 14.19 -7.92 6.49
CA PHE A 37 14.93 -7.13 7.46
C PHE A 37 14.49 -7.45 8.89
N ASP A 38 15.41 -7.28 9.84
CA ASP A 38 15.16 -7.53 11.26
C ASP A 38 14.44 -6.33 11.90
N VAL A 39 13.25 -6.58 12.45
CA VAL A 39 12.37 -5.59 13.11
C VAL A 39 13.08 -4.79 14.20
N HIS A 40 13.99 -5.42 14.95
CA HIS A 40 14.69 -4.77 16.05
C HIS A 40 15.73 -3.79 15.54
N THR A 41 16.30 -4.07 14.37
CA THR A 41 17.32 -3.22 13.74
C THR A 41 16.67 -2.01 13.06
N VAL A 42 15.50 -2.17 12.44
CA VAL A 42 14.85 -1.13 11.62
C VAL A 42 13.60 -0.51 12.23
N ARG A 43 13.46 -0.58 13.56
CA ARG A 43 12.25 -0.13 14.28
C ARG A 43 11.86 1.32 13.96
N MET A 44 12.82 2.22 13.77
CA MET A 44 12.54 3.62 13.50
C MET A 44 12.09 3.85 12.05
N GLU A 45 12.68 3.12 11.12
CA GLU A 45 12.33 3.10 9.71
C GLU A 45 10.91 2.56 9.52
N LEU A 46 10.53 1.51 10.26
CA LEU A 46 9.16 1.00 10.27
C LEU A 46 8.15 2.05 10.77
N VAL A 47 8.46 2.76 11.86
CA VAL A 47 7.62 3.86 12.33
C VAL A 47 7.50 4.95 11.25
N HIS A 48 8.61 5.31 10.59
CA HIS A 48 8.56 6.27 9.48
C HIS A 48 7.72 5.77 8.32
N VAL A 49 7.79 4.50 7.94
CA VAL A 49 6.94 3.93 6.88
C VAL A 49 5.47 4.02 7.25
N PHE A 50 5.09 3.68 8.48
CA PHE A 50 3.68 3.79 8.91
C PHE A 50 3.20 5.23 8.96
N LEU A 51 4.02 6.15 9.45
CA LEU A 51 3.68 7.57 9.46
C LEU A 51 3.55 8.11 8.04
N ALA A 52 4.53 7.83 7.16
CA ALA A 52 4.50 8.27 5.78
C ALA A 52 3.27 7.75 5.04
N LEU A 53 2.98 6.45 5.12
CA LEU A 53 1.82 5.85 4.45
C LEU A 53 0.48 6.30 5.07
N GLY A 54 0.45 6.52 6.39
CA GLY A 54 -0.77 6.91 7.11
C GLY A 54 -1.10 8.39 7.04
N SER A 55 -0.12 9.26 6.83
CA SER A 55 -0.31 10.72 6.80
C SER A 55 -0.15 11.34 5.40
N ALA A 56 0.32 10.59 4.42
CA ALA A 56 0.49 11.10 3.05
C ALA A 56 -0.84 11.46 2.40
N SER A 57 -0.83 12.49 1.55
CA SER A 57 -1.98 12.79 0.72
C SER A 57 -2.19 11.70 -0.33
N ASN A 58 -3.38 11.64 -0.93
CA ASN A 58 -3.62 10.73 -2.05
C ASN A 58 -2.61 10.94 -3.20
N ALA A 59 -2.21 12.18 -3.49
CA ALA A 59 -1.23 12.46 -4.52
C ALA A 59 0.17 11.92 -4.16
N ASP A 60 0.60 12.12 -2.91
CA ASP A 60 1.92 11.63 -2.43
C ASP A 60 1.98 10.10 -2.41
N LEU A 61 0.85 9.44 -2.16
CA LEU A 61 0.72 7.99 -2.25
C LEU A 61 0.70 7.48 -3.70
N GLY A 62 0.63 8.36 -4.71
CA GLY A 62 0.58 8.00 -6.13
C GLY A 62 -0.82 7.79 -6.69
N PHE A 63 -1.88 8.19 -5.97
CA PHE A 63 -3.23 8.18 -6.53
C PHE A 63 -3.42 9.38 -7.46
N ASP A 64 -3.81 9.11 -8.71
CA ASP A 64 -4.46 10.09 -9.58
C ASP A 64 -5.69 10.74 -8.90
N THR A 65 -5.55 12.01 -8.52
CA THR A 65 -6.59 12.80 -7.83
C THR A 65 -7.71 13.28 -8.75
N THR A 66 -7.55 13.14 -10.07
CA THR A 66 -8.54 13.56 -11.07
C THR A 66 -9.65 12.53 -11.27
N MET A 67 -9.36 11.27 -10.98
CA MET A 67 -10.33 10.17 -11.06
C MET A 67 -11.54 10.39 -10.15
N ARG A 68 -12.74 10.20 -10.71
CA ARG A 68 -14.03 10.33 -10.02
C ARG A 68 -14.81 9.02 -10.11
N LEU A 69 -15.50 8.67 -9.04
CA LEU A 69 -16.52 7.62 -9.07
C LEU A 69 -17.76 8.18 -9.76
N VAL A 70 -18.15 7.58 -10.88
CA VAL A 70 -19.44 7.87 -11.51
C VAL A 70 -20.45 6.92 -10.89
N CYS A 71 -21.41 7.44 -10.13
CA CYS A 71 -22.59 6.65 -9.78
C CYS A 71 -23.42 6.48 -11.06
N MET A 72 -23.75 5.25 -11.41
CA MET A 72 -24.82 5.03 -12.37
C MET A 72 -26.12 5.30 -11.62
N ASP A 73 -26.82 6.36 -11.99
CA ASP A 73 -28.20 6.52 -11.57
C ASP A 73 -28.97 5.30 -12.10
N SER A 74 -29.74 4.66 -11.22
CA SER A 74 -30.62 3.56 -11.62
C SER A 74 -31.74 4.19 -12.45
N GLU A 75 -31.73 3.91 -13.75
CA GLU A 75 -32.84 4.18 -14.67
C GLU A 75 -34.08 3.37 -14.28
#